data_AF-A0A1R3IE87-F1
#
_entry.id   AF-A0A1R3IE87-F1
#
_cell.length_a   1.000
_cell.length_b   1.000
_cell.length_c   1.000
_cell.angle_alpha   90.00
_cell.angle_beta   90.00
_cell.angle_gamma   90.00
#
_symmetry.space_group_name_H-M   'P 1'
#
loop_
_entity.id
_entity.type
_entity.pdbx_description
1 polymer ?
#
loop_
_entity_poly.entity_id
_entity_poly.type
_entity_poly.pdbx_seq_one_letter_code
_entity_poly.pdbx_strand_id
1 'polypeptide(L)'
;MAFAKPSTLELSISNQVSQDDNSIARHVEDRAAIQWKAPPLGVVKINMDAAYESEENVAGFAAVMRNSSGEIMSCKTVLLMLRSWQ
;
A
#
# COMPACT_ATOMS: atom_id res chain seq x y z
N MET A 1 -3.09 -7.60 -29.04
CA MET A 1 -3.64 -6.49 -28.24
C MET A 1 -4.23 -7.11 -26.99
N ALA A 2 -3.55 -7.02 -25.84
CA ALA A 2 -3.92 -7.72 -24.61
C ALA A 2 -4.66 -6.76 -23.67
N PHE A 3 -5.89 -7.12 -23.30
CA PHE A 3 -6.63 -6.50 -22.19
C PHE A 3 -6.32 -7.29 -20.92
N ALA A 4 -5.67 -6.63 -19.96
CA ALA A 4 -5.44 -7.20 -18.63
C ALA A 4 -6.77 -7.29 -17.86
N LYS A 5 -7.05 -8.46 -17.28
CA LYS A 5 -8.20 -8.70 -16.40
C LYS A 5 -7.89 -8.26 -14.97
N PRO A 6 -8.88 -7.76 -14.20
CA PRO A 6 -8.67 -7.24 -12.86
C PRO A 6 -8.35 -8.36 -11.87
N SER A 7 -7.36 -8.16 -11.02
CA SER A 7 -6.99 -9.09 -9.95
C SER A 7 -7.89 -8.89 -8.73
N THR A 8 -8.90 -9.75 -8.60
CA THR A 8 -9.63 -9.97 -7.35
C THR A 8 -8.67 -10.50 -6.29
N LEU A 9 -8.46 -9.75 -5.21
CA LEU A 9 -7.72 -10.21 -4.04
C LEU A 9 -8.65 -11.10 -3.20
N GLU A 10 -8.54 -12.41 -3.35
CA GLU A 10 -9.23 -13.38 -2.48
C GLU A 10 -8.51 -13.52 -1.14
N LEU A 11 -9.22 -13.18 -0.06
CA LEU A 11 -8.89 -13.54 1.31
C LEU A 11 -9.08 -15.06 1.48
N SER A 12 -8.00 -15.82 1.41
CA SER A 12 -7.99 -17.25 1.73
C SER A 12 -7.38 -17.46 3.12
N ILE A 13 -8.25 -17.68 4.11
CA ILE A 13 -7.86 -18.19 5.43
C ILE A 13 -7.63 -19.70 5.26
N SER A 14 -6.37 -20.16 5.31
CA SER A 14 -6.07 -21.60 5.31
C SER A 14 -5.81 -22.12 6.72
N ASN A 15 -6.75 -22.89 7.25
CA ASN A 15 -6.47 -23.90 8.27
C ASN A 15 -6.00 -25.16 7.55
N GLN A 16 -4.73 -25.55 7.70
CA GLN A 16 -4.27 -26.93 7.55
C GLN A 16 -3.09 -27.18 8.50
N VAL A 17 -3.34 -28.02 9.49
CA VAL A 17 -2.34 -28.64 10.38
C VAL A 17 -2.11 -30.05 9.86
N SER A 18 -0.89 -30.38 9.42
CA SER A 18 -0.16 -31.59 9.82
C SER A 18 1.18 -31.74 9.09
N GLN A 19 2.24 -31.73 9.91
CA GLN A 19 3.49 -32.52 9.91
C GLN A 19 4.18 -32.87 8.58
N ASP A 20 5.42 -32.37 8.42
CA ASP A 20 6.60 -33.17 8.06
C ASP A 20 7.89 -32.40 8.45
N ASP A 21 8.63 -32.98 9.41
CA ASP A 21 9.64 -32.34 10.29
C ASP A 21 11.06 -32.17 9.70
N ASN A 22 11.27 -32.06 8.38
CA ASN A 22 12.65 -32.08 7.87
C ASN A 22 12.99 -31.23 6.62
N SER A 23 12.29 -30.10 6.41
CA SER A 23 12.64 -29.11 5.37
C SER A 23 12.83 -27.67 5.90
N ILE A 24 12.77 -27.48 7.23
CA ILE A 24 12.55 -26.18 7.88
C ILE A 24 13.72 -25.20 7.79
N ALA A 25 14.93 -25.63 7.40
CA ALA A 25 16.10 -24.76 7.49
C ALA A 25 16.42 -23.87 6.25
N ARG A 26 15.65 -23.91 5.15
CA ARG A 26 16.07 -23.26 3.88
C ARG A 26 15.09 -22.31 3.18
N HIS A 27 13.94 -21.97 3.79
CA HIS A 27 13.00 -21.01 3.18
C HIS A 27 12.42 -19.99 4.17
N VAL A 28 13.14 -19.67 5.25
CA VAL A 28 12.71 -18.64 6.23
C VAL A 28 13.25 -17.24 5.89
N GLU A 29 14.17 -17.09 4.93
CA GLU A 29 14.86 -15.81 4.70
C GLU A 29 14.17 -14.80 3.78
N ASP A 30 13.07 -15.13 3.09
CA ASP A 30 12.61 -14.29 1.97
C ASP A 30 11.27 -13.54 2.15
N ARG A 31 10.87 -13.31 3.41
CA ARG A 31 9.76 -12.37 3.73
C ARG A 31 10.09 -11.48 4.91
N ALA A 32 11.33 -11.00 5.03
CA ALA A 32 11.59 -9.87 5.90
C ALA A 32 10.59 -8.76 5.50
N ALA A 33 9.64 -8.46 6.40
CA ALA A 33 8.62 -7.47 6.13
C ALA A 33 9.32 -6.19 5.64
N ILE A 34 8.86 -5.64 4.51
CA ILE A 34 9.38 -4.36 4.02
C ILE A 34 8.99 -3.32 5.06
N GLN A 35 9.89 -3.08 6.00
CA GLN A 35 9.71 -2.07 7.03
C GLN A 35 9.97 -0.72 6.39
N TRP A 36 9.13 0.25 6.78
CA TRP A 36 9.34 1.62 6.35
C TRP A 36 10.71 2.10 6.80
N LYS A 37 11.44 2.75 5.88
CA LYS A 37 12.72 3.42 6.14
C LYS A 37 12.66 4.86 5.63
N ALA A 38 13.36 5.75 6.33
CA ALA A 38 13.60 7.11 5.88
C ALA A 38 14.41 7.10 4.56
N PRO A 39 14.21 8.08 3.66
CA PRO A 39 15.00 8.17 2.43
C PRO A 39 16.48 8.51 2.73
N PRO A 40 17.41 8.20 1.82
CA PRO A 40 18.80 8.68 1.92
C PRO A 40 18.91 10.21 1.96
N LEU A 41 20.05 10.72 2.42
CA LEU A 41 20.38 12.15 2.35
C LEU A 41 20.30 12.66 0.90
N GLY A 42 19.75 13.86 0.72
CA GLY A 42 19.53 14.46 -0.60
C GLY A 42 18.31 13.93 -1.36
N VAL A 43 17.57 12.96 -0.81
CA VAL A 43 16.34 12.42 -1.40
C VAL A 43 15.12 12.83 -0.56
N VAL A 44 14.06 13.27 -1.23
CA VAL A 44 12.75 13.49 -0.61
C VAL A 44 11.85 12.30 -0.92
N LYS A 45 11.27 11.70 0.13
CA LYS A 45 10.27 10.63 -0.03
C LYS A 45 8.88 11.24 -0.09
N ILE A 46 8.10 10.86 -1.09
CA ILE A 46 6.69 11.25 -1.19
C ILE A 46 5.84 10.01 -0.93
N ASN A 47 5.13 10.00 0.19
CA ASN A 47 4.09 9.02 0.47
C ASN A 47 2.75 9.57 -0.05
N MET A 48 1.96 8.72 -0.70
CA MET A 48 0.70 9.10 -1.32
C MET A 48 -0.35 8.06 -1.01
N ASP A 49 -1.58 8.51 -0.76
CA ASP A 49 -2.73 7.63 -0.53
C ASP A 49 -4.02 8.26 -1.04
N ALA A 50 -5.03 7.44 -1.27
CA ALA A 50 -6.34 7.88 -1.71
C ALA A 50 -7.46 7.06 -1.06
N ALA A 51 -8.58 7.73 -0.80
CA ALA A 51 -9.78 7.12 -0.27
C ALA A 51 -11.00 7.58 -1.08
N TYR A 52 -11.99 6.70 -1.18
CA TYR A 52 -13.29 7.01 -1.79
C TYR A 52 -14.40 6.64 -0.81
N GLU A 53 -15.34 7.55 -0.64
CA GLU A 53 -16.56 7.38 0.13
C GLU A 53 -17.74 7.45 -0.86
N SER A 54 -18.57 6.41 -0.85
CA SER A 54 -19.59 6.20 -1.90
C SER A 54 -20.92 6.87 -1.65
N GLU A 55 -21.32 7.09 -0.39
CA GLU A 55 -22.62 7.68 -0.03
C GLU A 55 -22.67 9.16 -0.44
N GLU A 56 -21.60 9.91 -0.18
CA GLU A 56 -21.43 11.32 -0.50
C GLU A 56 -20.75 11.53 -1.87
N ASN A 57 -20.33 10.45 -2.54
CA ASN A 57 -19.57 10.49 -3.80
C ASN A 57 -18.30 11.37 -3.70
N VAL A 58 -17.56 11.22 -2.61
CA VAL A 58 -16.37 12.03 -2.33
C VAL A 58 -15.11 11.17 -2.45
N ALA A 59 -14.14 11.65 -3.21
CA ALA A 59 -12.79 11.09 -3.25
C ALA A 59 -11.78 12.04 -2.58
N GLY A 60 -10.92 11.49 -1.75
CA GLY A 60 -9.79 12.19 -1.14
C GLY A 60 -8.47 11.64 -1.65
N PHE A 61 -7.51 12.52 -1.89
CA PHE A 61 -6.13 12.17 -2.22
C PHE A 61 -5.19 12.96 -1.34
N ALA A 62 -4.17 12.33 -0.78
CA ALA A 62 -3.18 12.98 0.07
C ALA A 62 -1.76 12.59 -0.33
N ALA A 63 -0.85 13.56 -0.21
CA ALA A 63 0.58 13.34 -0.34
C ALA A 63 1.33 13.97 0.84
N VAL A 64 2.38 13.29 1.31
CA VAL A 64 3.26 13.74 2.40
C VAL A 64 4.71 13.62 1.95
N MET A 65 5.43 14.74 2.00
CA MET A 65 6.86 14.82 1.70
C MET A 65 7.67 14.66 2.98
N ARG A 66 8.70 13.81 2.95
CA ARG A 66 9.56 13.54 4.10
C ARG A 66 11.04 13.73 3.76
N ASN A 67 11.78 14.27 4.72
CA ASN A 67 13.24 14.42 4.64
C ASN A 67 13.96 13.10 4.98
N SER A 68 15.29 13.14 4.96
CA SER A 68 16.18 12.02 5.27
C SER A 68 16.13 11.53 6.73
N SER A 69 15.65 12.37 7.65
CA SER A 69 15.38 11.98 9.04
C SER A 69 14.00 11.32 9.19
N GLY A 70 13.22 11.25 8.10
CA GLY A 70 11.86 10.73 8.13
C GLY A 70 10.79 11.74 8.54
N GLU A 71 11.20 12.97 8.85
CA GLU A 71 10.33 14.05 9.31
C GLU A 71 9.50 14.60 8.15
N ILE A 72 8.28 15.05 8.46
CA ILE A 72 7.38 15.63 7.46
C ILE A 72 7.86 17.05 7.13
N MET A 73 8.10 17.31 5.86
CA MET A 73 8.46 18.64 5.35
C MET A 73 7.22 19.40 4.88
N SER A 74 6.27 18.71 4.26
CA SER A 74 5.05 19.30 3.69
C SER A 74 4.00 18.21 3.44
N CYS A 75 2.75 18.62 3.37
CA CYS A 75 1.64 17.78 2.97
C CYS A 75 0.67 18.54 2.07
N LYS A 76 -0.05 17.80 1.22
CA LYS A 76 -1.14 18.33 0.40
C LYS A 76 -2.26 17.32 0.31
N THR A 77 -3.49 17.82 0.42
CA THR A 77 -4.70 17.03 0.23
C THR A 77 -5.56 17.68 -0.85
N VAL A 78 -6.20 16.85 -1.66
CA VAL A 78 -7.21 17.25 -2.64
C VAL A 78 -8.47 16.46 -2.34
N LEU A 79 -9.59 17.17 -2.20
CA LEU A 79 -10.92 16.59 -2.08
C LEU A 79 -11.66 16.81 -3.40
N LEU A 80 -12.24 15.75 -3.94
CA LEU A 80 -12.99 15.74 -5.18
C LEU A 80 -14.43 15.33 -4.85
N MET A 81 -15.38 16.22 -5.15
CA MET A 81 -16.79 15.85 -5.16
C MET A 81 -17.15 15.35 -6.54
N LEU A 82 -17.47 14.05 -6.65
CA LEU A 82 -17.81 13.42 -7.91
C LEU A 82 -19.29 13.66 -8.18
N ARG A 83 -19.60 14.20 -9.35
CA ARG A 83 -20.99 14.33 -9.79
C ARG A 83 -21.46 12.99 -10.31
N SER A 84 -22.64 12.57 -9.86
CA SER A 84 -23.38 11.50 -10.50
C SER A 84 -23.76 11.96 -11.90
N TRP A 85 -23.42 11.16 -12.91
CA TRP A 85 -23.95 11.35 -14.25
C TRP A 85 -25.40 10.84 -14.23
N GLN A 86 -26.36 11.74 -14.43
CA GLN A 86 -27.77 11.40 -14.63
C GLN A 86 -28.02 10.93 -16.06
#